data_AF-A0A0S8E9K9-F1
#
_entry.id   AF-A0A0S8E9K9-F1
#
_cell.length_a   1.000
_cell.length_b   1.000
_cell.length_c   1.000
_cell.angle_alpha   90.00
_cell.angle_beta   90.00
_cell.angle_gamma   90.00
#
_symmetry.space_group_name_H-M   'P 1'
#
loop_
_entity.id
_entity.type
_entity.pdbx_description
1 polymer ?
#
loop_
_entity_poly.entity_id
_entity_poly.type
_entity_poly.pdbx_seq_one_letter_code
_entity_poly.pdbx_strand_id
1 'polypeptide(L)'
;MHQLLSDVNLAEIEFTRSGPGLRLLLIDMHEGSPLARIDCRGVCLLRYENYFASEQDGFACYVGEVTARSVPADEVGLLLAAQGYGFKDGAGSVRSPKAGDYCEICLEGGEVSLTIVCRSYRIRGTSRQGKSGEQP
;
A
#
# COMPACT_ATOMS: atom_id res chain seq x y z
N MET A 1 7.99 -6.67 11.09
CA MET A 1 7.05 -5.64 10.59
C MET A 1 7.25 -4.39 11.41
N HIS A 2 7.19 -3.22 10.78
CA HIS A 2 7.13 -1.94 11.47
C HIS A 2 5.87 -1.20 11.04
N GLN A 3 5.23 -0.52 11.99
CA GLN A 3 4.05 0.30 11.74
C GLN A 3 4.45 1.61 11.07
N LEU A 4 3.70 2.01 10.04
CA LEU A 4 3.88 3.27 9.31
C LEU A 4 2.86 4.31 9.76
N LEU A 5 1.59 3.90 9.86
CA LEU A 5 0.45 4.73 10.24
C LEU A 5 -0.58 3.84 10.96
N SER A 6 -1.47 4.47 11.73
CA SER A 6 -2.65 3.84 12.33
C SER A 6 -3.86 4.73 12.13
N ASP A 7 -5.04 4.12 12.11
CA ASP A 7 -6.32 4.80 12.19
C ASP A 7 -6.49 5.89 11.10
N VAL A 8 -6.41 5.46 9.83
CA VAL A 8 -6.45 6.33 8.65
C VAL A 8 -7.55 5.87 7.69
N ASN A 9 -7.93 6.72 6.74
CA ASN A 9 -8.78 6.30 5.62
C ASN A 9 -7.98 6.23 4.32
N LEU A 10 -8.13 5.14 3.58
CA LEU A 10 -7.64 4.98 2.22
C LEU A 10 -8.59 5.71 1.25
N ALA A 11 -8.12 6.85 0.75
CA ALA A 11 -8.91 7.72 -0.13
C ALA A 11 -8.69 7.42 -1.61
N GLU A 12 -7.49 6.99 -2.00
CA GLU A 12 -7.15 6.77 -3.41
C GLU A 12 -6.10 5.68 -3.60
N ILE A 13 -6.27 4.88 -4.65
CA ILE A 13 -5.28 3.98 -5.22
C ILE A 13 -5.03 4.38 -6.67
N GLU A 14 -3.86 4.92 -6.97
CA GLU A 14 -3.50 5.42 -8.31
C GLU A 14 -2.38 4.55 -8.92
N PHE A 15 -2.62 4.01 -10.12
CA PHE A 15 -1.56 3.40 -10.93
C PHE A 15 -0.80 4.48 -11.69
N THR A 16 0.53 4.52 -11.51
CA THR A 16 1.37 5.49 -12.21
C THR A 16 1.41 5.19 -13.71
N ARG A 17 1.44 6.24 -14.54
CA ARG A 17 1.49 6.11 -16.02
C ARG A 17 2.70 5.34 -16.54
N SER A 18 3.78 5.23 -15.76
CA SER A 18 4.96 4.44 -16.11
C SER A 18 4.75 2.93 -16.03
N GLY A 19 3.64 2.46 -15.45
CA GLY A 19 3.29 1.04 -15.32
C GLY A 19 3.53 0.48 -13.92
N PRO A 20 4.79 0.18 -13.50
CA PRO A 20 5.05 -0.63 -12.32
C PRO A 20 5.04 0.17 -11.01
N GLY A 21 4.35 1.30 -10.96
CA GLY A 21 4.24 2.13 -9.78
C GLY A 21 2.79 2.24 -9.33
N LEU A 22 2.59 2.18 -8.02
CA LEU A 22 1.31 2.37 -7.37
C LEU A 22 1.47 3.47 -6.35
N ARG A 23 0.39 4.14 -6.04
CA ARG A 23 0.39 5.23 -5.09
C ARG A 23 -0.89 5.22 -4.29
N LEU A 24 -0.74 5.35 -2.99
CA LEU A 24 -1.85 5.43 -2.05
C LEU A 24 -1.95 6.85 -1.50
N LEU A 25 -3.18 7.37 -1.42
CA LEU A 25 -3.50 8.56 -0.64
C LEU A 25 -4.21 8.13 0.64
N LEU A 26 -3.64 8.49 1.78
CA LEU A 26 -4.20 8.26 3.09
C LEU A 26 -4.59 9.60 3.70
N ILE A 27 -5.81 9.68 4.22
CA ILE A 27 -6.36 10.86 4.87
C ILE A 27 -6.60 10.58 6.35
N ASP A 28 -6.57 11.64 7.15
CA ASP A 28 -6.89 11.59 8.57
C ASP A 28 -8.33 11.10 8.77
N MET A 29 -8.55 10.15 9.68
CA MET A 29 -9.87 9.54 9.87
C MET A 29 -10.89 10.49 10.51
N HIS A 30 -10.43 11.53 11.22
CA HIS A 30 -11.28 12.44 11.98
C HIS A 30 -11.53 13.74 11.22
N GLU A 31 -10.48 14.31 10.63
CA GLU A 31 -10.53 15.59 9.91
C GLU A 31 -10.82 15.42 8.42
N GLY A 32 -10.62 14.21 7.86
CA GLY A 32 -10.70 13.95 6.43
C GLY A 32 -9.62 14.66 5.60
N SER A 33 -8.62 15.25 6.26
CA SER A 33 -7.55 16.01 5.61
C SER A 33 -6.44 15.08 5.10
N PRO A 34 -5.74 15.41 4.00
CA PRO A 34 -4.61 14.59 3.55
C PRO A 34 -3.56 14.41 4.65
N LEU A 35 -3.20 13.17 4.92
CA LEU A 35 -2.24 12.81 5.96
C LEU A 35 -0.90 12.34 5.37
N ALA A 36 -0.97 11.36 4.46
CA ALA A 36 0.22 10.77 3.88
C ALA A 36 -0.01 10.26 2.46
N ARG A 37 1.09 10.20 1.69
CA ARG A 37 1.15 9.51 0.40
C ARG A 37 2.20 8.42 0.46
N ILE A 38 1.84 7.22 0.03
CA ILE A 38 2.76 6.08 -0.11
C ILE A 38 2.99 5.83 -1.60
N ASP A 39 4.18 6.17 -2.10
CA ASP A 39 4.59 5.89 -3.47
C ASP A 39 5.34 4.55 -3.49
N CYS A 40 4.78 3.53 -4.14
CA CYS A 40 5.36 2.22 -4.34
C CYS A 40 5.96 2.10 -5.76
N ARG A 41 7.15 1.51 -5.89
CA ARG A 41 7.83 1.30 -7.18
C ARG A 41 8.21 -0.16 -7.39
N GLY A 42 8.13 -0.61 -8.64
CA GLY A 42 8.42 -2.00 -8.98
C GLY A 42 7.41 -2.94 -8.34
N VAL A 43 6.13 -2.58 -8.39
CA VAL A 43 5.03 -3.38 -7.82
C VAL A 43 4.92 -4.70 -8.59
N CYS A 44 4.93 -5.80 -7.87
CA CYS A 44 4.76 -7.15 -8.42
C CYS A 44 3.55 -7.88 -7.84
N LEU A 45 2.93 -7.36 -6.78
CA LEU A 45 1.64 -7.82 -6.26
C LEU A 45 0.83 -6.64 -5.79
N LEU A 46 -0.46 -6.66 -6.14
CA LEU A 46 -1.50 -5.86 -5.51
C LEU A 46 -2.66 -6.82 -5.24
N ARG A 47 -2.95 -7.09 -3.97
CA ARG A 47 -4.16 -7.78 -3.54
C ARG A 47 -5.00 -6.77 -2.78
N TYR A 48 -6.16 -6.45 -3.34
CA TYR A 48 -7.11 -5.49 -2.78
C TYR A 48 -8.41 -6.23 -2.50
N GLU A 49 -8.82 -6.21 -1.25
CA GLU A 49 -10.06 -6.79 -0.76
C GLU A 49 -10.79 -5.73 0.05
N ASN A 50 -12.07 -5.56 -0.22
CA ASN A 50 -12.89 -4.56 0.42
C ASN A 50 -14.27 -5.15 0.69
N TYR A 51 -14.92 -4.62 1.73
CA TYR A 51 -16.29 -4.99 2.06
C TYR A 51 -17.19 -3.77 1.95
N PHE A 52 -17.87 -3.66 0.81
CA PHE A 52 -18.96 -2.71 0.62
C PHE A 52 -20.27 -3.50 0.56
N ALA A 53 -21.23 -3.13 1.42
CA ALA A 53 -22.53 -3.77 1.49
C ALA A 53 -23.45 -3.28 0.36
N SER A 54 -23.20 -2.07 -0.16
CA SER A 54 -24.01 -1.47 -1.21
C SER A 54 -23.17 -0.66 -2.21
N GLU A 55 -23.70 -0.46 -3.42
CA GLU A 55 -23.10 0.46 -4.41
C GLU A 55 -23.14 1.94 -3.97
N GLN A 56 -23.84 2.25 -2.87
CA GLN A 56 -23.90 3.60 -2.29
C GLN A 56 -22.79 3.83 -1.25
N ASP A 57 -22.04 2.79 -0.90
CA ASP A 57 -20.90 2.88 0.01
C ASP A 57 -19.72 3.51 -0.77
N GLY A 58 -19.69 4.84 -0.82
CA GLY A 58 -18.76 5.63 -1.62
C GLY A 58 -17.71 6.42 -0.84
N PHE A 59 -17.56 6.16 0.46
CA PHE A 59 -16.61 6.86 1.31
C PHE A 59 -15.20 6.23 1.27
N ALA A 60 -14.19 6.99 1.70
CA ALA A 60 -12.84 6.49 1.87
C ALA A 60 -12.82 5.37 2.92
N CYS A 61 -12.11 4.28 2.62
CA CYS A 61 -12.16 3.06 3.43
C CYS A 61 -11.33 3.21 4.70
N TYR A 62 -11.91 2.89 5.85
CA TYR A 62 -11.15 2.84 7.09
C TYR A 62 -10.07 1.74 7.07
N VAL A 63 -8.90 2.08 7.61
CA VAL A 63 -7.72 1.23 7.77
C VAL A 63 -7.21 1.41 9.20
N GLY A 64 -7.24 0.34 9.99
CA GLY A 64 -6.73 0.37 11.36
C GLY A 64 -5.22 0.48 11.41
N GLU A 65 -4.50 -0.26 10.56
CA GLU A 65 -3.04 -0.27 10.58
C GLU A 65 -2.44 -0.32 9.18
N VAL A 66 -1.39 0.49 8.98
CA VAL A 66 -0.51 0.41 7.81
C VAL A 66 0.86 -0.05 8.27
N THR A 67 1.30 -1.20 7.82
CA THR A 67 2.60 -1.77 8.18
C THR A 67 3.47 -2.01 6.96
N ALA A 68 4.78 -2.10 7.17
CA ALA A 68 5.70 -2.56 6.15
C ALA A 68 6.74 -3.54 6.73
N ARG A 69 7.30 -4.38 5.86
CA ARG A 69 8.49 -5.17 6.15
C ARG A 69 9.33 -5.38 4.90
N SER A 70 10.63 -5.57 5.10
CA SER A 70 11.50 -6.08 4.03
C SER A 70 11.17 -7.54 3.75
N VAL A 71 11.24 -7.91 2.46
CA VAL A 71 11.04 -9.27 1.97
C VAL A 71 12.31 -9.67 1.20
N PRO A 72 13.05 -10.68 1.66
CA PRO A 72 14.17 -11.26 0.91
C PRO A 72 13.75 -11.74 -0.48
N ALA A 73 14.62 -11.61 -1.47
CA ALA A 73 14.30 -11.92 -2.87
C ALA A 73 13.85 -13.38 -3.09
N ASP A 74 14.41 -14.30 -2.30
CA ASP A 74 14.09 -15.73 -2.28
C ASP A 74 12.70 -16.02 -1.66
N GLU A 75 12.22 -15.17 -0.75
CA GLU A 75 10.87 -15.28 -0.18
C GLU A 75 9.77 -14.72 -1.10
N VAL A 76 10.10 -13.80 -2.02
CA VAL A 76 9.08 -13.15 -2.86
C VAL A 76 8.31 -14.17 -3.69
N GLY A 77 8.98 -15.14 -4.31
CA GLY A 77 8.31 -16.18 -5.09
C GLY A 77 7.30 -16.99 -4.25
N LEU A 78 7.66 -17.32 -3.01
CA LEU A 78 6.78 -18.01 -2.06
C LEU A 78 5.58 -17.15 -1.67
N LEU A 79 5.81 -15.86 -1.40
CA LEU A 79 4.76 -14.91 -1.07
C LEU A 79 3.77 -14.76 -2.23
N LEU A 80 4.25 -14.57 -3.46
CA LEU A 80 3.40 -14.52 -4.65
C LEU A 80 2.60 -15.82 -4.82
N ALA A 81 3.25 -16.98 -4.66
CA ALA A 81 2.60 -18.28 -4.76
C ALA A 81 1.51 -18.49 -3.71
N ALA A 82 1.74 -18.07 -2.46
CA ALA A 82 0.76 -18.15 -1.38
C ALA A 82 -0.49 -17.30 -1.67
N GLN A 83 -0.33 -16.24 -2.48
CA GLN A 83 -1.42 -15.37 -2.93
C GLN A 83 -2.03 -15.83 -4.26
N GLY A 84 -1.65 -17.02 -4.76
CA GLY A 84 -2.14 -17.56 -6.03
C GLY A 84 -1.66 -16.77 -7.26
N TYR A 85 -0.60 -15.97 -7.13
CA TYR A 85 -0.12 -15.07 -8.18
C TYR A 85 1.29 -15.44 -8.66
N GLY A 86 1.57 -15.17 -9.93
CA GLY A 86 2.90 -15.28 -10.52
C GLY A 86 3.01 -16.30 -11.64
N PHE A 87 4.03 -16.12 -12.48
CA PHE A 87 4.30 -17.02 -13.61
C PHE A 87 5.01 -18.26 -13.12
N LYS A 88 4.54 -19.43 -13.53
CA LYS A 88 5.18 -20.71 -13.20
C LYS A 88 6.34 -21.00 -14.16
N ASP A 89 7.38 -21.66 -13.68
CA ASP A 89 8.42 -22.26 -14.51
C ASP A 89 7.97 -23.63 -15.07
N GLY A 90 8.86 -24.30 -15.82
CA GLY A 90 8.58 -25.62 -16.38
C GLY A 90 8.39 -26.72 -15.33
N ALA A 91 8.80 -26.47 -14.08
CA ALA A 91 8.59 -27.36 -12.93
C ALA A 91 7.33 -27.00 -12.13
N GLY A 92 6.57 -25.97 -12.54
CA GLY A 92 5.34 -25.54 -11.88
C GLY A 92 5.55 -24.61 -10.68
N SER A 93 6.79 -24.20 -10.38
CA SER A 93 7.10 -23.28 -9.29
C SER A 93 6.94 -21.84 -9.73
N VAL A 94 6.44 -20.96 -8.86
CA VAL A 94 6.32 -19.53 -9.17
C VAL A 94 7.72 -18.93 -9.31
N ARG A 95 7.95 -18.25 -10.43
CA ARG A 95 9.21 -17.56 -10.72
C ARG A 95 9.34 -16.37 -9.78
N SER A 96 10.40 -16.37 -8.97
CA SER A 96 10.79 -15.18 -8.23
C SER A 96 11.19 -14.08 -9.22
N PRO A 97 10.72 -12.84 -9.03
CA PRO A 97 11.22 -11.72 -9.81
C PRO A 97 12.72 -11.48 -9.48
N LYS A 98 13.44 -10.77 -10.36
CA LYS A 98 14.92 -10.68 -10.32
C LYS A 98 15.47 -10.38 -8.91
N ALA A 99 16.71 -10.81 -8.63
CA ALA A 99 17.38 -10.55 -7.35
C ALA A 99 17.31 -9.06 -6.90
N GLY A 100 17.31 -8.85 -5.60
CA GLY A 100 17.30 -7.54 -4.94
C GLY A 100 16.20 -7.43 -3.90
N ASP A 101 16.25 -6.40 -3.07
CA ASP A 101 15.35 -6.26 -1.93
C ASP A 101 13.93 -5.89 -2.37
N TYR A 102 12.96 -6.46 -1.67
CA TYR A 102 11.54 -6.14 -1.81
C TYR A 102 10.99 -5.69 -0.47
N CYS A 103 9.81 -5.09 -0.52
CA CYS A 103 9.03 -4.71 0.64
C CYS A 103 7.61 -5.17 0.45
N GLU A 104 7.01 -5.65 1.53
CA GLU A 104 5.58 -5.86 1.66
C GLU A 104 5.00 -4.71 2.47
N ILE A 105 3.92 -4.12 1.97
CA ILE A 105 3.10 -3.13 2.67
C ILE A 105 1.72 -3.74 2.85
N CYS A 106 1.22 -3.72 4.09
CA CYS A 106 -0.10 -4.21 4.44
C CYS A 106 -0.94 -3.08 5.03
N LEU A 107 -2.17 -2.93 4.55
CA LEU A 107 -3.22 -2.11 5.17
C LEU A 107 -4.29 -3.07 5.67
N GLU A 108 -4.56 -3.10 6.97
CA GLU A 108 -5.48 -4.06 7.60
C GLU A 108 -6.27 -3.42 8.75
N GLY A 109 -7.18 -4.18 9.37
CA GLY A 109 -7.90 -3.78 10.58
C GLY A 109 -9.12 -2.87 10.36
N GLY A 110 -9.59 -2.73 9.11
CA GLY A 110 -10.75 -1.90 8.77
C GLY A 110 -11.61 -2.49 7.66
N GLU A 111 -12.17 -1.62 6.81
CA GLU A 111 -13.10 -1.97 5.73
C GLU A 111 -12.40 -2.51 4.47
N VAL A 112 -11.08 -2.31 4.42
CA VAL A 112 -10.21 -2.74 3.34
C VAL A 112 -9.03 -3.54 3.89
N SER A 113 -8.65 -4.58 3.16
CA SER A 113 -7.37 -5.26 3.28
C SER A 113 -6.60 -5.06 1.98
N LEU A 114 -5.39 -4.50 2.09
CA LEU A 114 -4.52 -4.26 0.95
C LEU A 114 -3.14 -4.82 1.21
N THR A 115 -2.66 -5.70 0.32
CA THR A 115 -1.27 -6.18 0.33
C THR A 115 -0.58 -5.72 -0.96
N ILE A 116 0.55 -5.04 -0.81
CA ILE A 116 1.40 -4.59 -1.92
C ILE A 116 2.79 -5.17 -1.73
N VAL A 117 3.29 -5.87 -2.75
CA VAL A 117 4.71 -6.24 -2.81
C VAL A 117 5.39 -5.41 -3.88
N CYS A 118 6.45 -4.70 -3.51
CA CYS A 118 7.15 -3.78 -4.38
C CYS A 118 8.66 -3.77 -4.10
N ARG A 119 9.46 -3.17 -5.00
CA ARG A 119 10.92 -3.03 -4.83
C ARG A 119 11.30 -2.01 -3.77
N SER A 120 10.52 -0.94 -3.68
CA SER A 120 10.76 0.15 -2.76
C SER A 120 9.50 0.97 -2.60
N TYR A 121 9.38 1.60 -1.44
CA TYR A 121 8.33 2.57 -1.18
C TYR A 121 8.91 3.84 -0.58
N ARG A 122 8.16 4.93 -0.68
CA ARG A 122 8.42 6.17 0.04
C ARG A 122 7.13 6.68 0.64
N ILE A 123 7.16 6.96 1.93
CA ILE A 123 6.08 7.68 2.60
C ILE A 123 6.42 9.17 2.65
N ARG A 124 5.46 10.02 2.34
CA ARG A 124 5.56 11.48 2.50
C ARG A 124 4.38 11.96 3.30
N GLY A 125 4.64 12.59 4.44
CA GLY A 125 3.61 13.35 5.15
C GLY A 125 3.19 14.55 4.31
N THR A 126 1.89 14.83 4.24
CA THR A 126 1.38 16.05 3.64
C THR A 126 1.30 17.12 4.73
N SER A 127 2.43 17.74 5.06
CA SER A 127 2.44 18.83 6.04
C SER A 127 1.60 20.00 5.53
N ARG A 128 0.54 20.35 6.27
CA ARG A 128 0.00 21.72 6.25
C ARG A 128 1.02 22.65 6.90
N GLN A 129 2.02 23.11 6.16
CA GLN A 129 2.65 24.40 6.48
C GLN A 129 1.92 25.48 5.69
N GLY A 130 1.13 26.28 6.39
CA GLY A 130 0.53 27.48 5.82
C GLY A 130 -0.66 28.01 6.61
N LYS A 131 -0.40 28.70 7.72
CA LYS A 131 -0.96 30.04 7.98
C LYS A 131 -0.21 30.74 9.12
N SER A 132 0.62 31.69 8.69
CA SER A 132 0.87 33.02 9.28
C SER A 132 1.04 33.10 10.79
N GLY A 133 2.29 33.26 11.21
CA GLY A 133 2.58 34.04 12.42
C GLY A 133 2.11 35.48 12.20
N GLU A 134 1.09 35.86 12.95
CA GLU A 134 0.96 37.22 13.46
C GLU A 134 1.29 37.15 14.95
N GLN A 135 2.40 37.76 15.36
CA GLN A 135 2.47 38.42 16.65
C GLN A 135 3.21 39.76 16.48
N PRO A 136 2.75 40.82 17.18
CA PRO A 136 3.45 42.10 17.25
C PRO A 136 4.79 41.99 17.99
#